data_AF-A0A7C7DW05-F1
#
_entry.id   AF-A0A7C7DW05-F1
#
_cell.length_a   1.000
_cell.length_b   1.000
_cell.length_c   1.000
_cell.angle_alpha   90.00
_cell.angle_beta   90.00
_cell.angle_gamma   90.00
#
_symmetry.space_group_name_H-M   'P 1'
#
loop_
_entity.id
_entity.type
_entity.pdbx_description
1 polymer ?
#
loop_
_entity_poly.entity_id
_entity_poly.type
_entity_poly.pdbx_seq_one_letter_code
_entity_poly.pdbx_strand_id
1 'polypeptide(L)'
;MTSPYAIVLDATLVQEMSLAELRFLLAVEYGHVRLGHVRILTMIDAVSGSLGRVPFVGGFVRVLFSTWTYLATYSADRAGLVAGGSLSAAYSALGKFAVGSALWGEINYQALAQQALRQRERFFDLANRLTAPFDTQPMRRFQRLVAFSATPTFRSICPDADLSLPVAEAWQKRTANDADR
;
A
#
# COMPACT_ATOMS: atom_id res chain seq x y z
N MET A 1 -10.53 27.42 -14.93
CA MET A 1 -9.69 26.22 -15.14
C MET A 1 -9.33 25.67 -13.77
N THR A 2 -9.65 24.42 -13.45
CA THR A 2 -9.22 23.78 -12.19
C THR A 2 -7.71 23.50 -12.27
N SER A 3 -6.96 23.82 -11.21
CA SER A 3 -5.52 23.55 -11.17
C SER A 3 -5.23 22.06 -11.39
N PRO A 4 -4.20 21.68 -12.18
CA PRO A 4 -3.84 20.28 -12.37
C PRO A 4 -3.39 19.63 -11.05
N TYR A 5 -3.61 18.32 -10.91
CA TYR A 5 -3.00 17.52 -9.84
C TYR A 5 -1.50 17.38 -10.12
N ALA A 6 -0.67 17.49 -9.07
CA ALA A 6 0.76 17.28 -9.14
C ALA A 6 1.14 16.01 -8.38
N ILE A 7 1.99 15.17 -8.99
CA ILE A 7 2.65 14.05 -8.33
C ILE A 7 4.12 14.44 -8.18
N VAL A 8 4.61 14.46 -6.94
CA VAL A 8 5.99 14.83 -6.62
C VAL A 8 6.78 13.57 -6.34
N LEU A 9 7.93 13.42 -6.99
CA LEU A 9 8.86 12.33 -6.75
C LEU A 9 10.10 12.86 -6.05
N ASP A 10 10.51 12.17 -4.99
CA ASP A 10 11.80 12.43 -4.36
C ASP A 10 12.94 11.92 -5.25
N ALA A 11 14.04 12.67 -5.33
CA ALA A 11 15.20 12.31 -6.14
C ALA A 11 15.82 10.97 -5.72
N THR A 12 15.78 10.65 -4.42
CA THR A 12 16.28 9.38 -3.88
C THR A 12 15.49 8.20 -4.40
N LEU A 13 14.15 8.30 -4.47
CA LEU A 13 13.30 7.24 -5.04
C LEU A 13 13.68 6.97 -6.50
N VAL A 14 13.94 8.02 -7.28
CA VAL A 14 14.33 7.88 -8.69
C VAL A 14 15.70 7.21 -8.83
N GLN A 15 16.62 7.43 -7.89
CA GLN A 15 17.96 6.85 -7.91
C GLN A 15 17.98 5.39 -7.42
N GLU A 16 17.12 5.05 -6.46
CA GLU A 16 17.17 3.77 -5.74
C GLU A 16 16.17 2.72 -6.26
N MET A 17 15.20 3.13 -7.07
CA MET A 17 14.19 2.25 -7.63
C MET A 17 14.38 2.01 -9.13
N SER A 18 14.18 0.77 -9.53
CA SER A 18 14.07 0.35 -10.91
C SER A 18 12.84 0.98 -11.58
N LEU A 19 12.85 1.01 -12.91
CA LEU A 19 11.73 1.55 -13.69
C LEU A 19 10.40 0.83 -13.42
N ALA A 20 10.43 -0.48 -13.13
CA ALA A 20 9.23 -1.26 -12.80
C ALA A 20 8.67 -0.88 -11.42
N GLU A 21 9.54 -0.68 -10.42
CA GLU A 21 9.16 -0.22 -9.08
C GLU A 21 8.59 1.21 -9.13
N LEU A 22 9.23 2.11 -9.88
CA LEU A 22 8.74 3.48 -10.08
C LEU A 22 7.41 3.52 -10.81
N ARG A 23 7.22 2.70 -11.85
CA ARG A 23 5.93 2.57 -12.55
C ARG A 23 4.82 2.14 -11.61
N PHE A 24 5.09 1.15 -10.75
CA PHE A 24 4.14 0.73 -9.73
C PHE A 24 3.76 1.90 -8.80
N LEU A 25 4.73 2.59 -8.19
CA LEU A 25 4.44 3.70 -7.28
C LEU A 25 3.72 4.86 -7.95
N LEU A 26 4.15 5.28 -9.14
CA LEU A 26 3.48 6.33 -9.90
C LEU A 26 2.03 5.98 -10.21
N ALA A 27 1.76 4.71 -10.54
CA ALA A 27 0.41 4.25 -10.78
C ALA A 27 -0.43 4.16 -9.50
N VAL A 28 0.17 3.90 -8.34
CA VAL A 28 -0.52 4.02 -7.04
C VAL A 28 -0.96 5.46 -6.80
N GLU A 29 -0.05 6.43 -6.95
CA GLU A 29 -0.36 7.86 -6.77
C GLU A 29 -1.40 8.35 -7.79
N TYR A 30 -1.26 7.94 -9.04
CA TYR A 30 -2.26 8.22 -10.08
C TYR A 30 -3.61 7.57 -9.73
N GLY A 31 -3.61 6.37 -9.15
CA GLY A 31 -4.80 5.69 -8.64
C GLY A 31 -5.53 6.53 -7.59
N HIS A 32 -4.81 7.14 -6.65
CA HIS A 32 -5.39 8.07 -5.68
C HIS A 32 -6.07 9.28 -6.34
N VAL A 33 -5.48 9.84 -7.39
CA VAL A 33 -6.08 10.93 -8.16
C VAL A 33 -7.32 10.45 -8.92
N ARG A 34 -7.19 9.36 -9.68
CA ARG A 34 -8.22 8.85 -10.59
C ARG A 34 -9.48 8.34 -9.88
N LEU A 35 -9.31 7.76 -8.68
CA LEU A 35 -10.38 7.27 -7.82
C LEU A 35 -10.94 8.36 -6.90
N GLY A 36 -10.41 9.59 -6.96
CA GLY A 36 -10.90 10.73 -6.19
C GLY A 36 -10.52 10.72 -4.71
N HIS A 37 -9.60 9.85 -4.29
CA HIS A 37 -9.16 9.74 -2.90
C HIS A 37 -8.57 11.05 -2.39
N VAL A 38 -7.80 11.75 -3.24
CA VAL A 38 -7.13 13.02 -2.88
C VAL A 38 -8.11 14.04 -2.31
N ARG A 39 -9.32 14.17 -2.89
CA ARG A 39 -10.31 15.17 -2.43
C ARG A 39 -10.78 14.88 -1.00
N ILE A 40 -11.07 13.61 -0.72
CA ILE A 40 -11.56 13.18 0.60
C ILE A 40 -10.43 13.27 1.62
N LEU A 41 -9.19 12.89 1.26
CA LEU A 41 -8.02 13.03 2.12
C LEU A 41 -7.77 14.50 2.48
N THR A 42 -7.81 15.42 1.50
CA THR A 42 -7.68 16.85 1.76
C THR A 42 -8.77 17.37 2.71
N MET A 43 -10.01 16.89 2.59
CA MET A 43 -11.08 17.23 3.53
C MET A 43 -10.82 16.68 4.93
N ILE A 44 -10.41 15.42 5.04
CA ILE A 44 -10.06 14.79 6.33
C ILE A 44 -8.92 15.55 7.01
N ASP A 45 -7.89 15.94 6.26
CA ASP A 45 -6.75 16.69 6.79
C ASP A 45 -7.13 18.12 7.19
N ALA A 46 -7.94 18.80 6.38
CA ALA A 46 -8.43 20.15 6.71
C ALA A 46 -9.28 20.13 7.98
N VAL A 47 -10.19 19.16 8.12
CA VAL A 47 -11.04 18.99 9.30
C VAL A 47 -10.19 18.57 10.50
N SER A 48 -9.29 17.60 10.35
CA SER A 48 -8.43 17.12 11.43
C SER A 48 -7.42 18.16 11.90
N GLY A 49 -6.88 18.98 10.98
CA GLY A 49 -5.94 20.06 11.29
C GLY A 49 -6.61 21.28 11.90
N SER A 50 -7.78 21.68 11.38
CA SER A 50 -8.57 22.78 11.95
C SER A 50 -9.11 22.43 13.34
N LEU A 51 -9.64 21.21 13.51
CA LEU A 51 -10.11 20.70 14.79
C LEU A 51 -8.98 20.17 15.69
N GLY A 52 -7.75 20.04 15.17
CA GLY A 52 -6.57 19.62 15.92
C GLY A 52 -6.12 20.62 17.00
N ARG A 53 -6.67 21.84 16.97
CA ARG A 53 -6.55 22.83 18.06
C ARG A 53 -7.37 22.46 19.30
N VAL A 54 -8.37 21.60 19.15
CA VAL A 54 -9.14 21.04 20.27
C VAL A 54 -8.54 19.67 20.62
N PRO A 55 -8.08 19.47 21.87
CA PRO A 55 -7.50 18.19 22.28
C PRO A 55 -8.44 17.02 21.96
N PHE A 56 -7.88 15.90 21.52
CA PHE A 56 -8.58 14.64 21.20
C PHE A 56 -9.50 14.63 19.96
N VAL A 57 -10.03 15.77 19.51
CA VAL A 57 -10.99 15.81 18.37
C VAL A 57 -10.32 15.45 17.05
N GLY A 58 -9.13 16.00 16.76
CA GLY A 58 -8.39 15.65 15.54
C GLY A 58 -8.01 14.16 15.47
N GLY A 59 -7.70 13.55 16.61
CA GLY A 59 -7.43 12.11 16.71
C GLY A 59 -8.68 11.26 16.46
N PHE A 60 -9.84 11.68 16.96
CA PHE A 60 -11.11 10.98 16.74
C PHE A 60 -11.51 10.96 15.26
N VAL A 61 -11.37 12.08 14.55
CA VAL A 61 -11.66 12.16 13.11
C VAL A 61 -10.77 11.19 12.33
N ARG A 62 -9.47 11.13 12.65
CA ARG A 62 -8.54 10.18 12.02
C ARG A 62 -8.93 8.73 12.25
N VAL A 63 -9.33 8.37 13.48
CA VAL A 63 -9.82 7.01 13.79
C VAL A 63 -11.10 6.70 13.02
N LEU A 64 -12.04 7.63 12.97
CA LEU A 64 -13.33 7.47 12.26
C LEU A 64 -13.13 7.18 10.77
N PHE A 65 -12.21 7.90 10.13
CA PHE A 65 -11.92 7.72 8.70
C PHE A 65 -10.82 6.68 8.42
N SER A 66 -10.20 6.08 9.44
CA SER A 66 -9.08 5.15 9.26
C SER A 66 -9.43 3.98 8.33
N THR A 67 -10.59 3.35 8.49
CA THR A 67 -11.05 2.26 7.62
C THR A 67 -11.19 2.71 6.18
N TRP A 68 -11.74 3.91 5.95
CA TRP A 68 -11.85 4.46 4.61
C TRP A 68 -10.47 4.71 3.99
N THR A 69 -9.53 5.28 4.76
CA THR A 69 -8.15 5.51 4.30
C THR A 69 -7.45 4.20 3.92
N TYR A 70 -7.60 3.14 4.72
CA TYR A 70 -7.06 1.82 4.39
C TYR A 70 -7.63 1.27 3.07
N LEU A 71 -8.94 1.39 2.87
CA LEU A 71 -9.59 0.95 1.64
C LEU A 71 -9.13 1.77 0.43
N ALA A 72 -8.94 3.08 0.59
CA ALA A 72 -8.41 3.97 -0.43
C ALA A 72 -6.97 3.62 -0.82
N THR A 73 -6.12 3.24 0.14
CA THR A 73 -4.78 2.73 -0.14
C THR A 73 -4.84 1.42 -0.92
N TYR A 74 -5.70 0.47 -0.51
CA TYR A 74 -5.80 -0.82 -1.21
C TYR A 74 -6.35 -0.68 -2.64
N SER A 75 -7.29 0.23 -2.89
CA SER A 75 -7.78 0.46 -4.25
C SER A 75 -6.74 1.18 -5.14
N ALA A 76 -5.92 2.07 -4.57
CA ALA A 76 -4.79 2.66 -5.26
C ALA A 76 -3.69 1.64 -5.56
N ASP A 77 -3.37 0.74 -4.62
CA ASP A 77 -2.44 -0.38 -4.82
C ASP A 77 -2.84 -1.26 -6.00
N ARG A 78 -4.15 -1.54 -6.14
CA ARG A 78 -4.67 -2.31 -7.29
C ARG A 78 -4.40 -1.60 -8.61
N ALA A 79 -4.57 -0.27 -8.67
CA ALA A 79 -4.21 0.50 -9.86
C ALA A 79 -2.69 0.42 -10.15
N GLY A 80 -1.88 0.48 -9.08
CA GLY A 80 -0.45 0.22 -9.12
C GLY A 80 -0.09 -1.11 -9.77
N LEU A 81 -0.71 -2.20 -9.32
CA LEU A 81 -0.45 -3.53 -9.86
C LEU A 81 -0.97 -3.71 -11.29
N VAL A 82 -2.13 -3.14 -11.63
CA VAL A 82 -2.69 -3.19 -12.99
C VAL A 82 -1.77 -2.50 -13.99
N ALA A 83 -1.21 -1.34 -13.65
CA ALA A 83 -0.32 -0.60 -14.54
C ALA A 83 1.13 -1.12 -14.52
N GLY A 84 1.60 -1.58 -13.36
CA GLY A 84 2.96 -2.09 -13.17
C GLY A 84 3.15 -3.53 -13.66
N GLY A 85 2.09 -4.36 -13.60
CA GLY A 85 2.08 -5.71 -14.14
C GLY A 85 3.08 -6.69 -13.51
N SER A 86 3.65 -6.36 -12.35
CA SER A 86 4.67 -7.20 -11.70
C SER A 86 4.49 -7.21 -10.18
N LEU A 87 4.24 -8.40 -9.62
CA LEU A 87 4.15 -8.57 -8.16
C LEU A 87 5.52 -8.43 -7.49
N SER A 88 6.59 -8.90 -8.14
CA SER A 88 7.95 -8.78 -7.62
C SER A 88 8.39 -7.31 -7.51
N ALA A 89 8.09 -6.50 -8.53
CA ALA A 89 8.33 -5.05 -8.49
C ALA A 89 7.47 -4.35 -7.43
N ALA A 90 6.19 -4.72 -7.29
CA ALA A 90 5.32 -4.18 -6.25
C ALA A 90 5.83 -4.51 -4.84
N TYR A 91 6.28 -5.75 -4.61
CA TYR A 91 6.87 -6.18 -3.35
C TYR A 91 8.10 -5.35 -2.99
N SER A 92 9.03 -5.24 -3.94
CA SER A 92 10.29 -4.53 -3.74
C SER A 92 10.06 -3.03 -3.56
N ALA A 93 9.17 -2.41 -4.34
CA ALA A 93 8.81 -1.01 -4.21
C ALA A 93 8.22 -0.69 -2.82
N LEU A 94 7.26 -1.49 -2.35
CA LEU A 94 6.67 -1.31 -1.01
C LEU A 94 7.68 -1.52 0.12
N GLY A 95 8.59 -2.48 -0.06
CA GLY A 95 9.68 -2.74 0.87
C GLY A 95 10.65 -1.56 0.98
N LYS A 96 11.24 -1.15 -0.15
CA LYS A 96 12.12 0.03 -0.24
C LYS A 96 11.45 1.30 0.24
N PHE A 97 10.16 1.49 -0.03
CA PHE A 97 9.42 2.66 0.44
C PHE A 97 9.28 2.69 1.97
N ALA A 98 9.13 1.53 2.61
CA ALA A 98 8.93 1.46 4.05
C ALA A 98 10.22 1.54 4.87
N VAL A 99 11.32 0.97 4.38
CA VAL A 99 12.59 0.88 5.13
C VAL A 99 13.77 1.61 4.47
N GLY A 100 13.61 2.14 3.26
CA GLY A 100 14.70 2.64 2.43
C GLY A 100 15.43 1.53 1.66
N SER A 101 16.05 1.85 0.53
CA SER A 101 16.66 0.82 -0.32
C SER A 101 17.90 0.17 0.29
N ALA A 102 18.69 0.93 1.05
CA ALA A 102 19.88 0.43 1.72
C ALA A 102 19.54 -0.73 2.69
N LEU A 103 18.55 -0.50 3.57
CA LEU A 103 18.08 -1.52 4.51
C LEU A 103 17.32 -2.64 3.80
N TRP A 104 16.60 -2.35 2.71
CA TRP A 104 15.91 -3.39 1.94
C TRP A 104 16.86 -4.46 1.41
N GLY A 105 18.07 -4.07 0.98
CA GLY A 105 19.10 -5.01 0.53
C GLY A 105 19.62 -5.95 1.62
N GLU A 106 19.49 -5.58 2.89
CA GLU A 106 19.95 -6.35 4.05
C GLU A 106 18.84 -7.21 4.67
N ILE A 107 17.57 -6.99 4.28
CA ILE A 107 16.44 -7.72 4.83
C ILE A 107 16.33 -9.12 4.25
N ASN A 108 16.23 -10.11 5.14
CA ASN A 108 15.85 -11.47 4.76
C ASN A 108 14.36 -11.52 4.37
N TYR A 109 14.09 -11.55 3.07
CA TYR A 109 12.73 -11.57 2.52
C TYR A 109 11.87 -12.74 3.00
N GLN A 110 12.47 -13.91 3.24
CA GLN A 110 11.75 -15.08 3.73
C GLN A 110 11.34 -14.89 5.19
N ALA A 111 12.25 -14.38 6.02
CA ALA A 111 11.97 -14.08 7.42
C ALA A 111 10.89 -12.98 7.53
N LEU A 112 10.97 -11.93 6.71
CA LEU A 112 9.98 -10.87 6.69
C LEU A 112 8.60 -11.39 6.27
N ALA A 113 8.53 -12.22 5.23
CA ALA A 113 7.28 -12.87 4.83
C ALA A 113 6.72 -13.75 5.97
N GLN A 114 7.56 -14.54 6.64
CA GLN A 114 7.13 -15.36 7.78
C GLN A 114 6.68 -14.52 8.99
N GLN A 115 7.34 -13.41 9.28
CA GLN A 115 6.93 -12.48 10.35
C GLN A 115 5.57 -11.86 10.06
N ALA A 116 5.33 -11.49 8.79
CA ALA A 116 4.04 -11.00 8.34
C ALA A 116 2.90 -11.99 8.56
N LEU A 117 3.19 -13.28 8.38
CA LEU A 117 2.23 -14.36 8.60
C LEU A 117 1.91 -14.56 10.09
N ARG A 118 2.80 -14.14 11.00
CA ARG A 118 2.67 -14.33 12.45
C ARG A 118 2.11 -13.10 13.20
N GLN A 119 1.97 -11.96 12.53
CA GLN A 119 1.56 -10.71 13.19
C GLN A 119 0.08 -10.78 13.60
N ARG A 120 -0.20 -10.79 14.93
CA ARG A 120 -1.56 -10.85 15.50
C ARG A 120 -2.20 -9.45 15.56
N GLU A 121 -3.44 -9.35 15.09
CA GLU A 121 -4.04 -8.13 14.52
C GLU A 121 -4.62 -7.07 15.48
N ARG A 122 -4.63 -7.23 16.81
CA ARG A 122 -5.57 -6.42 17.63
C ARG A 122 -5.05 -5.19 18.37
N PHE A 123 -3.82 -5.19 18.88
CA PHE A 123 -3.35 -4.12 19.78
C PHE A 123 -2.46 -3.07 19.08
N PHE A 124 -1.61 -3.50 18.15
CA PHE A 124 -0.75 -2.62 17.35
C PHE A 124 -1.54 -1.74 16.35
N ASP A 125 -2.67 -2.24 15.86
CA ASP A 125 -3.51 -1.56 14.88
C ASP A 125 -4.12 -0.25 15.42
N LEU A 126 -4.50 -0.19 16.70
CA LEU A 126 -5.14 1.01 17.27
C LEU A 126 -4.13 2.15 17.49
N ALA A 127 -2.91 1.83 17.93
CA ALA A 127 -1.85 2.82 18.10
C ALA A 127 -1.37 3.37 16.75
N ASN A 128 -1.16 2.50 15.75
CA ASN A 128 -0.79 2.94 14.40
C ASN A 128 -1.89 3.78 13.71
N ARG A 129 -3.17 3.48 13.97
CA ARG A 129 -4.31 4.29 13.49
C ARG A 129 -4.28 5.74 14.00
N LEU A 130 -3.63 6.00 15.13
CA LEU A 130 -3.52 7.34 15.72
C LEU A 130 -2.30 8.11 15.20
N THR A 131 -1.19 7.43 14.91
CA THR A 131 0.10 8.07 14.62
C THR A 131 0.45 8.16 13.14
N ALA A 132 -0.12 7.33 12.26
CA ALA A 132 0.30 7.30 10.88
C ALA A 132 -0.86 7.07 9.88
N PRO A 133 -1.42 8.14 9.26
CA PRO A 133 -2.55 8.02 8.35
C PRO A 133 -2.23 7.22 7.06
N PHE A 134 -0.94 7.06 6.71
CA PHE A 134 -0.48 6.34 5.52
C PHE A 134 0.35 5.09 5.81
N ASP A 135 0.66 4.80 7.09
CA ASP A 135 1.47 3.63 7.43
C ASP A 135 0.60 2.39 7.54
N THR A 136 -0.02 2.07 6.41
CA THR A 136 -0.60 0.76 6.19
C THR A 136 0.59 -0.17 6.05
N GLN A 137 0.83 -0.98 7.08
CA GLN A 137 1.96 -1.91 7.15
C GLN A 137 2.26 -2.48 5.76
N PRO A 138 3.47 -2.25 5.19
CA PRO A 138 3.79 -2.49 3.78
C PRO A 138 3.44 -3.92 3.37
N MET A 139 3.55 -4.84 4.32
CA MET A 139 3.27 -6.23 4.10
C MET A 139 1.79 -6.59 4.01
N ARG A 140 0.91 -5.87 4.71
CA ARG A 140 -0.54 -6.02 4.58
C ARG A 140 -1.02 -5.53 3.22
N ARG A 141 -0.44 -4.44 2.69
CA ARG A 141 -0.67 -3.99 1.31
C ARG A 141 -0.27 -5.07 0.33
N PHE A 142 0.91 -5.65 0.51
CA PHE A 142 1.41 -6.70 -0.35
C PHE A 142 0.52 -7.96 -0.35
N GLN A 143 0.08 -8.42 0.82
CA GLN A 143 -0.89 -9.51 0.94
C GLN A 143 -2.18 -9.24 0.16
N ARG A 144 -2.69 -8.01 0.21
CA ARG A 144 -3.88 -7.59 -0.55
C ARG A 144 -3.63 -7.57 -2.05
N LEU A 145 -2.42 -7.23 -2.50
CA LEU A 145 -2.02 -7.31 -3.90
C LEU A 145 -1.96 -8.76 -4.40
N VAL A 146 -1.40 -9.67 -3.61
CA VAL A 146 -1.39 -11.11 -3.92
C VAL A 146 -2.81 -11.66 -4.00
N ALA A 147 -3.68 -11.30 -3.06
CA ALA A 147 -5.09 -11.70 -3.12
C ALA A 147 -5.81 -11.13 -4.35
N PHE A 148 -5.51 -9.88 -4.73
CA PHE A 148 -6.09 -9.24 -5.91
C PHE A 148 -5.61 -9.87 -7.22
N SER A 149 -4.33 -10.21 -7.34
CA SER A 149 -3.77 -10.84 -8.55
C SER A 149 -4.39 -12.21 -8.83
N ALA A 150 -4.86 -12.90 -7.79
CA ALA A 150 -5.56 -14.17 -7.94
C ALA A 150 -6.96 -14.03 -8.54
N THR A 151 -7.56 -12.83 -8.53
CA THR A 151 -8.95 -12.63 -8.98
C THR A 151 -9.12 -12.78 -10.50
N PRO A 152 -10.28 -13.26 -10.99
CA PRO A 152 -10.57 -13.34 -12.42
C PRO A 152 -10.51 -11.97 -13.11
N THR A 153 -11.00 -10.92 -12.44
CA THR A 153 -10.98 -9.55 -12.95
C THR A 153 -9.56 -9.09 -13.26
N PHE A 154 -8.62 -9.29 -12.33
CA PHE A 154 -7.23 -8.92 -12.57
C PHE A 154 -6.65 -9.68 -13.76
N ARG A 155 -6.80 -11.01 -13.80
CA ARG A 155 -6.28 -11.85 -14.89
C ARG A 155 -6.87 -11.47 -16.26
N SER A 156 -8.12 -10.99 -16.30
CA SER A 156 -8.74 -10.52 -17.55
C SER A 156 -8.16 -9.19 -18.05
N ILE A 157 -7.75 -8.30 -17.13
CA ILE A 157 -7.21 -6.98 -17.46
C ILE A 157 -5.71 -7.05 -17.77
N CYS A 158 -4.99 -7.92 -17.06
CA CYS A 158 -3.54 -8.05 -17.11
C CYS A 158 -3.15 -9.52 -17.37
N PRO A 159 -3.43 -10.08 -18.56
CA PRO A 159 -3.14 -11.48 -18.85
C PRO A 159 -1.64 -11.80 -18.83
N ASP A 160 -0.81 -10.83 -19.22
CA ASP A 160 0.65 -10.99 -19.33
C ASP A 160 1.41 -10.52 -18.08
N ALA A 161 0.72 -10.30 -16.96
CA ALA A 161 1.37 -9.84 -15.74
C ALA A 161 2.35 -10.88 -15.18
N ASP A 162 3.54 -10.42 -14.79
CA ASP A 162 4.52 -11.21 -14.06
C ASP A 162 4.09 -11.36 -12.59
N LEU A 163 3.48 -12.50 -12.29
CA LEU A 163 3.05 -12.86 -10.94
C LEU A 163 4.09 -13.68 -10.18
N SER A 164 5.32 -13.76 -10.70
CA SER A 164 6.41 -14.41 -9.98
C SER A 164 6.70 -13.68 -8.67
N LEU A 165 6.86 -14.45 -7.60
CA LEU A 165 7.14 -13.94 -6.27
C LEU A 165 8.54 -14.40 -5.86
N PRO A 166 9.40 -13.51 -5.34
CA PRO A 166 10.73 -13.91 -4.87
C PRO A 166 10.71 -14.90 -3.67
N VAL A 167 9.53 -15.26 -3.14
CA VAL A 167 9.32 -16.33 -2.14
C VAL A 167 7.95 -17.01 -2.34
N ALA A 168 7.64 -17.47 -3.56
CA ALA A 168 6.31 -17.98 -3.92
C ALA A 168 5.77 -19.06 -2.96
N GLU A 169 6.61 -19.97 -2.47
CA GLU A 169 6.22 -21.06 -1.57
C GLU A 169 5.67 -20.60 -0.22
N ALA A 170 6.19 -19.49 0.34
CA ALA A 170 5.75 -18.98 1.64
C ALA A 170 4.38 -18.28 1.55
N TRP A 171 4.11 -17.61 0.43
CA TRP A 171 2.88 -16.86 0.19
C TRP A 171 1.71 -17.78 -0.23
N GLN A 172 1.96 -18.81 -1.03
CA GLN A 172 0.95 -19.77 -1.48
C GLN A 172 0.33 -20.59 -0.31
N LYS A 173 1.09 -20.87 0.75
CA LYS A 173 0.58 -21.61 1.92
C LYS A 173 -0.53 -20.87 2.69
N ARG A 174 -0.67 -19.54 2.54
CA ARG A 174 -1.71 -18.76 3.24
C ARG A 174 -2.99 -18.60 2.43
N THR A 175 -2.90 -18.42 1.12
CA THR A 175 -4.10 -18.26 0.27
C THR A 175 -5.01 -19.49 0.30
N ALA A 176 -4.44 -20.68 0.53
CA ALA A 176 -5.21 -21.90 0.77
C ALA A 176 -5.95 -21.91 2.13
N ASN A 177 -5.36 -21.33 3.19
CA ASN A 177 -5.94 -21.34 4.54
C ASN A 177 -7.02 -20.26 4.76
N ASP A 178 -6.99 -19.16 4.00
CA ASP A 178 -8.01 -18.09 4.07
C ASP A 178 -9.21 -18.35 3.14
N ALA A 179 -9.14 -19.35 2.23
CA ALA A 179 -10.28 -19.77 1.39
C ALA A 179 -11.20 -20.80 2.09
N ASP A 180 -10.72 -21.42 3.18
CA ASP A 180 -11.42 -22.40 4.02
C ASP A 180 -12.08 -21.75 5.28
N ARG A 181 -12.24 -20.41 5.29
CA ARG A 181 -12.91 -19.64 6.35
C ARG A 181 -13.87 -18.62 5.78
#